data_AF-A0AAD6SJF6-F1
#
_entry.id   AF-A0AAD6SJF6-F1
#
_cell.length_a   1.000
_cell.length_b   1.000
_cell.length_c   1.000
_cell.angle_alpha   90.00
_cell.angle_beta   90.00
_cell.angle_gamma   90.00
#
_symmetry.space_group_name_H-M   'P 1'
#
loop_
_entity.id
_entity.type
_entity.pdbx_description
1 polymer ?
#
loop_
_entity_poly.entity_id
_entity_poly.type
_entity_poly.pdbx_seq_one_letter_code
_entity_poly.pdbx_strand_id
1 'polypeptide(L)'
;MDVACEHCGALHWLAEKTSGSSKAHPKFGMCCNHGKVVLPELPEPPQPLKRLLVAADTQAIEFRKHITQYNAALAFTSLGVNDDKAINRTGQSGWVFRILGNLYHLSGALTASTGTAPSYSQLYVYDPALALQQRMHRNNDLREDTMGSLQAMLLQSHPYAAKYQHAYEILTNEEEDIQHAEVHLRVMPGQDRRRYNLPTAEEVAVILPGQGEGGKEGRDIILRNRMPHGAPLYRISDLHPAYATLYYVLLFARGEHGWYPRSQVE
;
A
#
# COMPACT_ATOMS: atom_id res chain seq x y z
N MET A 1 -10.13 -15.86 19.70
CA MET A 1 -10.16 -14.66 20.54
C MET A 1 -11.61 -14.43 20.93
N ASP A 2 -11.89 -14.54 22.21
CA ASP A 2 -13.24 -14.64 22.78
C ASP A 2 -13.40 -13.82 24.07
N VAL A 3 -12.31 -13.25 24.59
CA VAL A 3 -12.31 -12.41 25.78
C VAL A 3 -12.03 -10.96 25.38
N ALA A 4 -12.97 -10.06 25.66
CA ALA A 4 -12.81 -8.64 25.38
C ALA A 4 -12.02 -7.92 26.50
N CYS A 5 -11.11 -7.03 26.11
CA CYS A 5 -10.47 -6.11 27.04
C CYS A 5 -11.49 -5.12 27.63
N GLU A 6 -11.50 -4.94 28.95
CA GLU A 6 -12.44 -4.05 29.66
C GLU A 6 -12.32 -2.57 29.27
N HIS A 7 -11.17 -2.14 28.75
CA HIS A 7 -10.91 -0.74 28.43
C HIS A 7 -11.16 -0.37 26.96
N CYS A 8 -10.80 -1.26 26.02
CA CYS A 8 -10.81 -0.95 24.59
C CYS A 8 -11.62 -1.93 23.74
N GLY A 9 -12.20 -2.97 24.34
CA GLY A 9 -13.00 -3.98 23.62
C GLY A 9 -12.21 -4.93 22.71
N ALA A 10 -10.88 -4.77 22.59
CA ALA A 10 -10.05 -5.67 21.80
C ALA A 10 -10.20 -7.12 22.26
N LEU A 11 -10.40 -8.03 21.29
CA LEU A 11 -10.56 -9.46 21.56
C LEU A 11 -9.20 -10.12 21.73
N HIS A 12 -9.09 -10.95 22.77
CA HIS A 12 -7.89 -11.69 23.12
C HIS A 12 -8.19 -13.17 23.34
N TRP A 13 -7.15 -13.99 23.34
CA TRP A 13 -7.24 -15.31 23.96
C TRP A 13 -6.99 -15.17 25.46
N LEU A 14 -7.70 -15.95 26.28
CA LEU A 14 -7.52 -15.92 27.74
C LEU A 14 -6.07 -16.17 28.18
N ALA A 15 -5.28 -16.90 27.38
CA ALA A 15 -3.86 -17.16 27.62
C ALA A 15 -2.98 -15.91 27.53
N GLU A 16 -3.43 -14.85 26.85
CA GLU A 16 -2.71 -13.57 26.72
C GLU A 16 -2.90 -12.64 27.92
N LYS A 17 -3.68 -13.06 28.92
CA LYS A 17 -3.89 -12.28 30.13
C LYS A 17 -2.55 -12.04 30.83
N THR A 18 -2.42 -10.89 31.49
CA THR A 18 -1.24 -10.61 32.32
C THR A 18 -1.15 -11.56 33.51
N SER A 19 0.07 -11.90 33.92
CA SER A 19 0.34 -12.87 35.00
C SER A 19 -0.36 -12.51 36.32
N GLY A 20 -0.52 -11.22 36.60
CA GLY A 20 -1.17 -10.69 37.81
C GLY A 20 -2.70 -10.63 37.76
N SER A 21 -3.33 -11.02 36.66
CA SER A 21 -4.79 -11.04 36.51
C SER A 21 -5.38 -12.43 36.72
N SER A 22 -6.62 -12.51 37.19
CA SER A 22 -7.30 -13.80 37.40
C SER A 22 -7.96 -14.28 36.12
N LYS A 23 -8.38 -15.55 36.07
CA LYS A 23 -9.18 -16.06 34.95
C LYS A 23 -10.59 -15.47 34.93
N ALA A 24 -11.12 -15.07 36.08
CA ALA A 24 -12.44 -14.44 36.21
C ALA A 24 -12.41 -12.95 35.79
N HIS A 25 -11.29 -12.27 36.03
CA HIS A 25 -11.06 -10.88 35.64
C HIS A 25 -9.71 -10.76 34.91
N PRO A 26 -9.64 -11.27 33.66
CA PRO A 26 -8.42 -11.21 32.87
C PRO A 26 -8.13 -9.77 32.45
N LYS A 27 -6.86 -9.37 32.57
CA LYS A 27 -6.39 -8.05 32.11
C LYS A 27 -5.38 -8.21 30.99
N PHE A 28 -5.38 -7.27 30.05
CA PHE A 28 -4.53 -7.32 28.86
C PHE A 28 -3.71 -6.03 28.76
N GLY A 29 -2.40 -6.19 28.55
CA GLY A 29 -1.47 -5.06 28.38
C GLY A 29 -1.20 -4.71 26.92
N MET A 30 -1.39 -5.65 25.99
CA MET A 30 -0.93 -5.53 24.60
C MET A 30 -1.79 -4.60 23.74
N CYS A 31 -3.06 -4.40 24.07
CA CYS A 31 -4.00 -3.62 23.26
C CYS A 31 -4.01 -2.13 23.60
N CYS A 32 -4.26 -1.78 24.85
CA CYS A 32 -4.42 -0.38 25.29
C CYS A 32 -3.53 -0.04 26.50
N ASN A 33 -2.59 -0.94 26.85
CA ASN A 33 -1.77 -0.83 28.05
C ASN A 33 -2.60 -0.51 29.32
N HIS A 34 -3.64 -1.33 29.58
CA HIS A 34 -4.55 -1.14 30.71
C HIS A 34 -5.28 0.22 30.69
N GLY A 35 -5.75 0.64 29.51
CA GLY A 35 -6.49 1.89 29.31
C GLY A 35 -5.62 3.15 29.26
N LYS A 36 -4.28 3.03 29.34
CA LYS A 36 -3.37 4.17 29.21
C LYS A 36 -3.26 4.70 27.78
N VAL A 37 -3.50 3.83 26.79
CA VAL A 37 -3.47 4.19 25.37
C VAL A 37 -4.89 4.15 24.84
N VAL A 38 -5.36 5.30 24.36
CA VAL A 38 -6.65 5.40 23.65
C VAL A 38 -6.35 5.18 22.16
N LEU A 39 -6.63 3.98 21.67
CA LEU A 39 -6.56 3.69 20.25
C LEU A 39 -7.79 4.27 19.53
N PRO A 40 -7.62 5.01 18.42
CA PRO A 40 -8.75 5.43 17.61
C PRO A 40 -9.42 4.20 16.98
N GLU A 41 -10.73 4.30 16.75
CA GLU A 41 -11.45 3.28 16.01
C GLU A 41 -10.90 3.18 14.58
N LEU A 42 -10.76 1.94 14.09
CA LEU A 42 -10.37 1.71 12.71
C LEU A 42 -11.50 2.18 11.79
N PRO A 43 -11.18 2.95 10.74
CA PRO A 43 -12.19 3.38 9.79
C PRO A 43 -12.80 2.16 9.11
N GLU A 44 -14.12 2.19 8.96
CA GLU A 44 -14.83 1.15 8.24
C GLU A 44 -14.35 1.07 6.77
N PRO A 45 -14.06 -0.14 6.25
CA PRO A 45 -13.67 -0.29 4.86
C PRO A 45 -14.75 0.28 3.92
N PRO A 46 -14.36 0.96 2.82
CA PRO A 46 -15.33 1.43 1.83
C PRO A 46 -16.09 0.25 1.19
N GLN A 47 -17.28 0.54 0.65
CA GLN A 47 -17.96 -0.44 -0.21
C GLN A 47 -17.28 -0.46 -1.60
N PRO A 48 -17.13 -1.62 -2.24
CA PRO A 48 -17.71 -2.93 -1.89
C PRO A 48 -16.87 -3.78 -0.92
N LEU A 49 -15.66 -3.34 -0.55
CA LEU A 49 -14.71 -4.15 0.21
C LEU A 49 -15.30 -4.64 1.54
N LYS A 50 -16.03 -3.79 2.27
CA LYS A 50 -16.70 -4.19 3.51
C LYS A 50 -17.61 -5.40 3.30
N ARG A 51 -18.48 -5.37 2.28
CA ARG A 51 -19.37 -6.52 1.98
C ARG A 51 -18.55 -7.76 1.66
N LEU A 52 -17.53 -7.63 0.82
CA LEU A 52 -16.68 -8.75 0.40
C LEU A 52 -15.94 -9.40 1.59
N LEU A 53 -15.63 -8.64 2.65
CA LEU A 53 -15.00 -9.15 3.87
C LEU A 53 -15.95 -9.93 4.80
N VAL A 54 -17.25 -9.62 4.80
CA VAL A 54 -18.19 -10.18 5.82
C VAL A 54 -19.32 -11.03 5.24
N ALA A 55 -19.69 -10.84 3.98
CA ALA A 55 -20.83 -11.53 3.39
C ALA A 55 -20.53 -13.03 3.14
N ALA A 56 -21.58 -13.86 3.18
CA ALA A 56 -21.48 -15.30 2.97
C ALA A 56 -21.82 -15.76 1.54
N ASP A 57 -21.99 -14.83 0.60
CA ASP A 57 -22.25 -15.14 -0.81
C ASP A 57 -20.99 -15.69 -1.51
N THR A 58 -21.20 -16.34 -2.66
CA THR A 58 -20.13 -17.01 -3.42
C THR A 58 -19.02 -16.05 -3.86
N GLN A 59 -19.38 -14.80 -4.19
CA GLN A 59 -18.41 -13.78 -4.58
C GLN A 59 -17.53 -13.36 -3.40
N ALA A 60 -18.13 -13.13 -2.23
CA ALA A 60 -17.39 -12.75 -1.03
C ALA A 60 -16.49 -13.90 -0.51
N ILE A 61 -16.95 -15.15 -0.60
CA ILE A 61 -16.15 -16.34 -0.26
C ILE A 61 -14.92 -16.47 -1.19
N GLU A 62 -15.13 -16.32 -2.50
CA GLU A 62 -14.04 -16.34 -3.49
C GLU A 62 -13.04 -15.21 -3.24
N PHE A 63 -13.53 -13.98 -3.04
CA PHE A 63 -12.69 -12.84 -2.74
C PHE A 63 -11.79 -13.09 -1.53
N ARG A 64 -12.34 -13.56 -0.40
CA ARG A 64 -11.54 -13.83 0.81
C ARG A 64 -10.52 -14.92 0.59
N LYS A 65 -10.82 -15.93 -0.24
CA LYS A 65 -9.88 -17.00 -0.59
C LYS A 65 -8.68 -16.45 -1.37
N HIS A 66 -8.89 -15.46 -2.24
CA HIS A 66 -7.84 -14.89 -3.11
C HIS A 66 -7.49 -13.43 -2.79
N ILE A 67 -7.78 -12.95 -1.58
CA ILE A 67 -7.65 -11.52 -1.21
C ILE A 67 -6.23 -10.97 -1.42
N THR A 68 -5.21 -11.80 -1.20
CA THR A 68 -3.80 -11.43 -1.41
C THR A 68 -3.48 -11.21 -2.89
N GLN A 69 -4.10 -11.99 -3.78
CA GLN A 69 -3.95 -11.87 -5.23
C GLN A 69 -4.70 -10.63 -5.75
N TYR A 70 -5.92 -10.36 -5.26
CA TYR A 70 -6.60 -9.09 -5.55
C TYR A 70 -5.76 -7.89 -5.08
N ASN A 71 -5.21 -7.94 -3.86
CA ASN A 71 -4.34 -6.88 -3.35
C ASN A 71 -3.09 -6.69 -4.23
N ALA A 72 -2.39 -7.77 -4.58
CA ALA A 72 -1.21 -7.72 -5.44
C ALA A 72 -1.54 -7.19 -6.84
N ALA A 73 -2.68 -7.60 -7.40
CA ALA A 73 -3.16 -7.12 -8.69
C ALA A 73 -3.50 -5.64 -8.66
N LEU A 74 -3.89 -5.08 -7.51
CA LEU A 74 -4.25 -3.68 -7.30
C LEU A 74 -3.08 -2.82 -6.76
N ALA A 75 -1.94 -3.39 -6.35
CA ALA A 75 -0.84 -2.63 -5.77
C ALA A 75 -0.28 -1.54 -6.72
N PHE A 76 0.14 -0.41 -6.15
CA PHE A 76 0.85 0.66 -6.87
C PHE A 76 2.33 0.35 -7.05
N THR A 77 2.88 -0.49 -6.17
CA THR A 77 4.31 -0.79 -6.11
C THR A 77 4.55 -2.28 -6.25
N SER A 78 5.71 -2.62 -6.78
CA SER A 78 6.17 -4.00 -6.89
C SER A 78 7.01 -4.39 -5.68
N LEU A 79 7.14 -5.70 -5.46
CA LEU A 79 8.00 -6.24 -4.42
C LEU A 79 9.42 -6.46 -4.95
N GLY A 80 10.41 -5.92 -4.26
CA GLY A 80 11.82 -6.21 -4.47
C GLY A 80 12.37 -7.07 -3.34
N VAL A 81 13.11 -8.12 -3.72
CA VAL A 81 13.86 -8.96 -2.80
C VAL A 81 15.25 -9.22 -3.36
N ASN A 82 16.23 -9.36 -2.48
CA ASN A 82 17.50 -9.95 -2.89
C ASN A 82 17.32 -11.47 -2.85
N ASP A 83 17.07 -12.05 -4.02
CA ASP A 83 16.87 -13.49 -4.21
C ASP A 83 18.22 -14.22 -4.26
N ASP A 84 18.39 -15.21 -3.40
CA ASP A 84 19.55 -16.11 -3.46
C ASP A 84 19.35 -17.22 -4.49
N LYS A 85 19.59 -16.86 -5.76
CA LYS A 85 19.53 -17.81 -6.87
C LYS A 85 20.53 -18.97 -6.76
N ALA A 86 21.48 -18.95 -5.81
CA ALA A 86 22.44 -20.03 -5.64
C ALA A 86 21.79 -21.31 -5.10
N ILE A 87 20.72 -21.19 -4.33
CA ILE A 87 20.07 -22.33 -3.64
C ILE A 87 19.35 -23.27 -4.60
N ASN A 88 18.81 -22.74 -5.70
CA ASN A 88 18.08 -23.55 -6.68
C ASN A 88 18.97 -24.15 -7.79
N ARG A 89 20.31 -23.99 -7.72
CA ARG A 89 21.22 -24.46 -8.78
C ARG A 89 21.43 -25.97 -8.82
N THR A 90 21.21 -26.68 -7.70
CA THR A 90 21.57 -28.10 -7.59
C THR A 90 20.45 -29.06 -8.01
N GLY A 91 19.26 -28.56 -8.37
CA GLY A 91 18.19 -29.31 -9.07
C GLY A 91 17.61 -30.55 -8.37
N GLN A 92 18.11 -30.92 -7.19
CA GLN A 92 17.80 -32.18 -6.51
C GLN A 92 16.78 -32.05 -5.37
N SER A 93 16.38 -30.83 -5.00
CA SER A 93 15.35 -30.56 -4.01
C SER A 93 14.37 -29.51 -4.55
N GLY A 94 13.12 -29.56 -4.09
CA GLY A 94 12.05 -28.66 -4.52
C GLY A 94 12.46 -27.18 -4.47
N TRP A 95 11.83 -26.36 -5.30
CA TRP A 95 12.17 -24.95 -5.45
C TRP A 95 12.06 -24.20 -4.10
N VAL A 96 13.14 -23.55 -3.68
CA VAL A 96 13.22 -22.79 -2.44
C VAL A 96 13.29 -21.30 -2.77
N PHE A 97 12.32 -20.53 -2.30
CA PHE A 97 12.40 -19.07 -2.29
C PHE A 97 13.08 -18.62 -1.00
N ARG A 98 14.30 -18.06 -1.10
CA ARG A 98 15.02 -17.53 0.05
C ARG A 98 15.29 -16.04 -0.15
N ILE A 99 14.72 -15.24 0.75
CA ILE A 99 14.99 -13.81 0.84
C ILE A 99 16.24 -13.61 1.69
N LEU A 100 17.28 -12.97 1.15
CA LEU A 100 18.44 -12.53 1.92
C LEU A 100 18.36 -11.02 2.21
N GLY A 101 18.24 -10.65 3.47
CA GLY A 101 18.15 -9.24 3.89
C GLY A 101 16.72 -8.72 3.84
N ASN A 102 16.55 -7.46 3.41
CA ASN A 102 15.29 -6.74 3.53
C ASN A 102 14.39 -6.91 2.29
N LEU A 103 13.08 -6.97 2.53
CA LEU A 103 12.04 -6.81 1.52
C LEU A 103 11.79 -5.31 1.33
N TYR A 104 11.75 -4.85 0.08
CA TYR A 104 11.57 -3.44 -0.25
C TYR A 104 10.48 -3.24 -1.31
N HIS A 105 9.74 -2.14 -1.23
CA HIS A 105 8.77 -1.77 -2.26
C HIS A 105 9.45 -0.93 -3.35
N LEU A 106 9.18 -1.28 -4.60
CA LEU A 106 9.77 -0.68 -5.78
C LEU A 106 8.71 0.06 -6.59
N SER A 107 9.02 1.31 -6.95
CA SER A 107 8.21 2.15 -7.84
C SER A 107 8.86 2.24 -9.21
N GLY A 108 8.03 2.18 -10.25
CA GLY A 108 8.44 2.36 -11.64
C GLY A 108 7.99 3.70 -12.22
N ALA A 109 8.29 3.90 -13.50
CA ALA A 109 7.78 5.04 -14.27
C ALA A 109 6.26 4.99 -14.39
N LEU A 110 5.62 6.15 -14.56
CA LEU A 110 4.17 6.27 -14.72
C LEU A 110 3.67 5.80 -16.09
N THR A 111 4.55 5.69 -17.09
CA THR A 111 4.23 5.08 -18.39
C THR A 111 5.01 3.81 -18.64
N ALA A 112 4.35 2.88 -19.35
CA ALA A 112 5.01 1.67 -19.83
C ALA A 112 6.05 2.02 -20.92
N SER A 113 7.14 1.28 -20.97
CA SER A 113 8.07 1.36 -22.10
C SER A 113 7.40 0.84 -23.38
N THR A 114 7.85 1.33 -24.53
CA THR A 114 7.33 0.89 -25.84
C THR A 114 7.36 -0.64 -25.95
N GLY A 115 6.21 -1.23 -26.28
CA GLY A 115 6.06 -2.68 -26.43
C GLY A 115 5.89 -3.46 -25.12
N THR A 116 5.82 -2.79 -23.97
CA THR A 116 5.57 -3.44 -22.67
C THR A 116 4.13 -3.17 -22.19
N ALA A 117 3.51 -4.18 -21.57
CA ALA A 117 2.19 -4.01 -20.96
C ALA A 117 2.30 -3.17 -19.66
N PRO A 118 1.34 -2.28 -19.39
CA PRO A 118 1.36 -1.46 -18.18
C PRO A 118 1.20 -2.32 -16.91
N SER A 119 1.84 -1.89 -15.82
CA SER A 119 1.81 -2.60 -14.54
C SER A 119 1.83 -1.65 -13.34
N TYR A 120 1.32 -2.14 -12.21
CA TYR A 120 1.35 -1.44 -10.92
C TYR A 120 0.77 -0.01 -11.01
N SER A 121 1.51 1.02 -10.58
CA SER A 121 1.09 2.44 -10.63
C SER A 121 0.63 2.91 -12.01
N GLN A 122 1.15 2.34 -13.09
CA GLN A 122 0.75 2.68 -14.46
C GLN A 122 -0.74 2.38 -14.70
N LEU A 123 -1.27 1.34 -14.06
CA LEU A 123 -2.68 0.95 -14.19
C LEU A 123 -3.66 1.90 -13.47
N TYR A 124 -3.16 2.96 -12.82
CA TYR A 124 -3.98 4.01 -12.22
C TYR A 124 -4.06 5.27 -13.08
N VAL A 125 -3.17 5.43 -14.06
CA VAL A 125 -3.13 6.61 -14.95
C VAL A 125 -3.64 6.32 -16.36
N TYR A 126 -3.83 5.04 -16.69
CA TYR A 126 -4.47 4.59 -17.93
C TYR A 126 -5.99 4.63 -17.83
N ASP A 127 -6.66 4.52 -18.98
CA ASP A 127 -8.10 4.32 -19.05
C ASP A 127 -8.54 3.15 -18.13
N PRO A 128 -9.55 3.35 -17.27
CA PRO A 128 -9.97 2.34 -16.31
C PRO A 128 -10.40 1.00 -16.93
N ALA A 129 -11.00 1.00 -18.13
CA ALA A 129 -11.41 -0.23 -18.79
C ALA A 129 -10.18 -1.01 -19.31
N LEU A 130 -9.21 -0.31 -19.91
CA LEU A 130 -7.93 -0.91 -20.29
C LEU A 130 -7.17 -1.44 -19.07
N ALA A 131 -7.14 -0.69 -17.97
CA ALA A 131 -6.51 -1.12 -16.73
C ALA A 131 -7.15 -2.41 -16.19
N LEU A 132 -8.49 -2.50 -16.17
CA LEU A 132 -9.21 -3.70 -15.76
C LEU A 132 -8.87 -4.89 -16.64
N GLN A 133 -8.89 -4.72 -17.97
CA GLN A 133 -8.52 -5.77 -18.92
C GLN A 133 -7.10 -6.30 -18.66
N GLN A 134 -6.14 -5.39 -18.41
CA GLN A 134 -4.76 -5.77 -18.10
C GLN A 134 -4.64 -6.51 -16.77
N ARG A 135 -5.37 -6.09 -15.72
CA ARG A 135 -5.42 -6.81 -14.44
C ARG A 135 -5.99 -8.22 -14.62
N MET A 136 -7.07 -8.37 -15.39
CA MET A 136 -7.69 -9.68 -15.63
C MET A 136 -6.84 -10.59 -16.51
N HIS A 137 -6.15 -10.04 -17.51
CA HIS A 137 -5.22 -10.82 -18.34
C HIS A 137 -4.12 -11.49 -17.50
N ARG A 138 -3.65 -10.82 -16.45
CA ARG A 138 -2.61 -11.33 -15.53
C ARG A 138 -3.15 -12.18 -14.37
N ASN A 139 -4.47 -12.19 -14.15
CA ASN A 139 -5.14 -12.85 -13.03
C ASN A 139 -6.43 -13.51 -13.51
N ASN A 140 -6.30 -14.51 -14.38
CA ASN A 140 -7.39 -15.17 -15.09
C ASN A 140 -8.27 -16.08 -14.21
N ASP A 141 -7.83 -16.36 -12.99
CA ASP A 141 -8.51 -17.13 -11.96
C ASP A 141 -9.36 -16.26 -11.00
N LEU A 142 -9.23 -14.94 -11.09
CA LEU A 142 -10.05 -13.99 -10.32
C LEU A 142 -11.35 -13.65 -11.03
N ARG A 143 -12.31 -13.10 -10.28
CA ARG A 143 -13.56 -12.61 -10.87
C ARG A 143 -13.42 -11.17 -11.34
N GLU A 144 -13.79 -10.94 -12.61
CA GLU A 144 -13.75 -9.61 -13.23
C GLU A 144 -14.70 -8.61 -12.55
N ASP A 145 -15.90 -9.04 -12.14
CA ASP A 145 -16.87 -8.19 -11.45
C ASP A 145 -16.33 -7.67 -10.10
N THR A 146 -15.67 -8.54 -9.33
CA THR A 146 -14.99 -8.19 -8.08
C THR A 146 -13.81 -7.25 -8.34
N MET A 147 -12.95 -7.58 -9.32
CA MET A 147 -11.79 -6.75 -9.67
C MET A 147 -12.21 -5.35 -10.10
N GLY A 148 -13.20 -5.24 -11.00
CA GLY A 148 -13.73 -3.97 -11.48
C GLY A 148 -14.34 -3.14 -10.35
N SER A 149 -15.09 -3.77 -9.45
CA SER A 149 -15.70 -3.06 -8.31
C SER A 149 -14.66 -2.56 -7.30
N LEU A 150 -13.60 -3.34 -7.04
CA LEU A 150 -12.49 -2.93 -6.18
C LEU A 150 -11.64 -1.82 -6.83
N GLN A 151 -11.38 -1.91 -8.13
CA GLN A 151 -10.67 -0.87 -8.87
C GLN A 151 -11.43 0.46 -8.82
N ALA A 152 -12.73 0.44 -9.14
CA ALA A 152 -13.58 1.63 -9.08
C ALA A 152 -13.61 2.25 -7.68
N MET A 153 -13.70 1.40 -6.64
CA MET A 153 -13.60 1.84 -5.25
C MET A 153 -12.28 2.53 -4.97
N LEU A 154 -11.13 1.94 -5.32
CA LEU A 154 -9.81 2.53 -5.06
C LEU A 154 -9.62 3.85 -5.82
N LEU A 155 -10.09 3.95 -7.06
CA LEU A 155 -10.05 5.20 -7.82
C LEU A 155 -10.85 6.33 -7.12
N GLN A 156 -11.93 5.98 -6.40
CA GLN A 156 -12.75 6.94 -5.67
C GLN A 156 -12.24 7.23 -4.25
N SER A 157 -11.78 6.22 -3.52
CA SER A 157 -11.51 6.32 -2.08
C SER A 157 -10.03 6.42 -1.72
N HIS A 158 -9.12 6.01 -2.61
CA HIS A 158 -7.70 5.95 -2.30
C HIS A 158 -6.98 7.22 -2.81
N PRO A 159 -6.56 8.15 -1.93
CA PRO A 159 -6.02 9.45 -2.32
C PRO A 159 -4.76 9.36 -3.19
N TYR A 160 -3.96 8.28 -3.08
CA TYR A 160 -2.82 8.10 -3.98
C TYR A 160 -3.22 7.80 -5.42
N ALA A 161 -4.41 7.26 -5.70
CA ALA A 161 -4.86 7.10 -7.09
C ALA A 161 -4.93 8.46 -7.79
N ALA A 162 -5.62 9.42 -7.17
CA ALA A 162 -5.70 10.79 -7.67
C ALA A 162 -4.33 11.49 -7.71
N LYS A 163 -3.47 11.29 -6.71
CA LYS A 163 -2.11 11.89 -6.69
C LYS A 163 -1.23 11.36 -7.83
N TYR A 164 -1.30 10.08 -8.15
CA TYR A 164 -0.57 9.49 -9.27
C TYR A 164 -1.13 9.97 -10.63
N GLN A 165 -2.45 10.10 -10.76
CA GLN A 165 -3.09 10.70 -11.94
C GLN A 165 -2.66 12.15 -12.14
N HIS A 166 -2.70 12.96 -11.09
CA HIS A 166 -2.28 14.35 -11.16
C HIS A 166 -0.77 14.50 -11.47
N ALA A 167 0.07 13.67 -10.86
CA ALA A 167 1.49 13.61 -11.18
C ALA A 167 1.72 13.28 -12.67
N TYR A 168 0.94 12.35 -13.21
CA TYR A 168 1.00 11.99 -14.62
C TYR A 168 0.58 13.15 -15.54
N GLU A 169 -0.49 13.87 -15.22
CA GLU A 169 -0.94 15.07 -15.94
C GLU A 169 0.15 16.14 -15.97
N ILE A 170 0.77 16.44 -14.82
CA ILE A 170 1.88 17.40 -14.74
C ILE A 170 3.02 16.96 -15.65
N LEU A 171 3.46 15.71 -15.52
CA LEU A 171 4.60 15.15 -16.25
C LEU A 171 4.34 14.89 -17.76
N THR A 172 3.10 15.04 -18.23
CA THR A 172 2.72 14.92 -19.65
C THR A 172 2.38 16.25 -20.30
N ASN A 173 1.98 17.26 -19.52
CA ASN A 173 1.69 18.60 -19.99
C ASN A 173 2.93 19.52 -20.06
N GLU A 174 4.06 19.10 -19.48
CA GLU A 174 5.33 19.82 -19.66
C GLU A 174 5.85 19.70 -21.11
N GLU A 175 6.38 20.80 -21.66
CA GLU A 175 6.99 20.83 -22.99
C GLU A 175 8.11 19.78 -23.10
N GLU A 176 8.28 19.19 -24.29
CA GLU A 176 9.13 18.01 -24.59
C GLU A 176 10.61 18.10 -24.14
N ASP A 177 11.07 19.26 -23.69
CA ASP A 177 12.48 19.56 -23.39
C ASP A 177 12.93 19.15 -21.97
N ILE A 178 12.02 18.69 -21.10
CA ILE A 178 12.36 18.23 -19.75
C ILE A 178 12.23 16.70 -19.65
N GLN A 179 13.08 15.97 -20.37
CA GLN A 179 13.16 14.49 -20.30
C GLN A 179 13.44 13.92 -18.89
N HIS A 180 13.68 14.79 -17.91
CA HIS A 180 14.07 14.45 -16.54
C HIS A 180 13.14 15.08 -15.49
N ALA A 181 11.92 15.48 -15.87
CA ALA A 181 10.96 16.02 -14.92
C ALA A 181 10.62 14.99 -13.83
N GLU A 182 10.59 15.46 -12.59
CA GLU A 182 10.30 14.64 -11.41
C GLU A 182 9.16 15.27 -10.63
N VAL A 183 8.21 14.44 -10.21
CA VAL A 183 7.19 14.82 -9.23
C VAL A 183 7.51 14.12 -7.92
N HIS A 184 7.70 14.92 -6.87
CA HIS A 184 7.97 14.39 -5.53
C HIS A 184 6.66 14.37 -4.75
N LEU A 185 6.21 13.18 -4.34
CA LEU A 185 5.18 13.03 -3.31
C LEU A 185 5.87 13.12 -1.95
N ARG A 186 5.63 14.23 -1.24
CA ARG A 186 6.23 14.51 0.07
C ARG A 186 5.18 14.70 1.14
N VAL A 187 5.41 14.14 2.32
CA VAL A 187 4.61 14.44 3.50
C VAL A 187 5.10 15.73 4.17
N MET A 188 4.25 16.75 4.24
CA MET A 188 4.66 18.08 4.72
C MET A 188 4.91 18.08 6.25
N PRO A 189 6.06 18.61 6.75
CA PRO A 189 6.32 18.75 8.17
C PRO A 189 5.31 19.71 8.84
N GLY A 190 4.77 19.34 9.99
CA GLY A 190 3.88 20.22 10.78
C GLY A 190 2.38 19.99 10.59
N GLN A 191 1.96 19.21 9.58
CA GLN A 191 0.61 18.61 9.52
C GLN A 191 0.52 17.29 10.30
N ASP A 192 1.45 17.09 11.23
CA ASP A 192 1.47 15.97 12.16
C ASP A 192 0.28 16.06 13.11
N ARG A 193 -0.77 15.29 12.82
CA ARG A 193 -1.85 15.04 13.77
C ARG A 193 -1.81 13.63 14.30
N ARG A 194 -0.68 13.17 14.86
CA ARG A 194 -0.55 12.23 16.01
C ARG A 194 -1.54 11.04 16.11
N ARG A 195 -2.18 10.61 15.02
CA ARG A 195 -3.26 9.62 14.93
C ARG A 195 -3.35 9.15 13.48
N TYR A 196 -3.82 7.91 13.33
CA TYR A 196 -4.17 7.23 12.07
C TYR A 196 -5.27 7.96 11.27
N ASN A 197 -5.04 9.21 10.88
CA ASN A 197 -5.97 9.96 10.03
C ASN A 197 -5.78 9.56 8.57
N LEU A 198 -6.86 9.66 7.80
CA LEU A 198 -6.83 9.60 6.35
C LEU A 198 -5.90 10.70 5.82
N PRO A 199 -4.94 10.41 4.92
CA PRO A 199 -4.18 11.48 4.31
C PRO A 199 -5.13 12.41 3.58
N THR A 200 -5.20 13.64 4.05
CA THR A 200 -5.87 14.70 3.30
C THR A 200 -5.03 15.07 2.08
N ALA A 201 -5.64 15.74 1.09
CA ALA A 201 -4.92 16.22 -0.08
C ALA A 201 -3.76 17.16 0.29
N GLU A 202 -3.86 17.85 1.44
CA GLU A 202 -2.85 18.78 1.95
C GLU A 202 -1.61 18.08 2.56
N GLU A 203 -1.76 16.84 3.07
CA GLU A 203 -0.68 16.14 3.76
C GLU A 203 0.40 15.61 2.82
N VAL A 204 0.07 15.35 1.55
CA VAL A 204 1.03 14.90 0.54
C VAL A 204 0.98 15.84 -0.65
N ALA A 205 1.97 16.72 -0.75
CA ALA A 205 2.10 17.67 -1.84
C ALA A 205 2.86 17.04 -3.02
N VAL A 206 2.48 17.43 -4.23
CA VAL A 206 3.26 17.24 -5.46
C VAL A 206 4.19 18.45 -5.60
N ILE A 207 5.50 18.21 -5.59
CA ILE A 207 6.51 19.26 -5.76
C ILE A 207 7.27 19.00 -7.06
N LEU A 208 7.32 20.00 -7.94
CA LEU A 208 8.23 20.08 -9.08
C LEU A 208 9.54 20.70 -8.62
N PRO A 209 10.69 20.02 -8.73
CA PRO A 209 11.96 20.61 -8.37
C PRO A 209 12.33 21.72 -9.37
N GLY A 210 12.59 22.93 -8.87
CA GLY A 210 13.40 23.90 -9.61
C GLY A 210 14.86 23.42 -9.70
N GLN A 211 15.67 24.01 -10.58
CA GLN A 211 17.12 23.81 -10.62
C GLN A 211 17.75 24.22 -9.27
N GLY A 212 17.77 23.33 -8.28
CA GLY A 212 18.31 23.64 -6.96
C GLY A 212 17.81 22.70 -5.87
N GLU A 213 18.68 21.77 -5.49
CA GLU A 213 18.75 21.09 -4.19
C GLU A 213 17.44 20.76 -3.46
N GLY A 214 16.77 19.67 -3.85
CA GLY A 214 15.58 19.18 -3.15
C GLY A 214 15.60 17.69 -2.89
N GLY A 215 16.47 17.18 -2.01
CA GLY A 215 16.43 15.74 -1.71
C GLY A 215 17.51 15.20 -0.78
N LYS A 216 17.68 15.76 0.43
CA LYS A 216 18.62 15.19 1.43
C LYS A 216 17.98 14.28 2.47
N GLU A 217 16.66 14.06 2.45
CA GLU A 217 16.00 13.36 3.56
C GLU A 217 15.41 11.97 3.25
N GLY A 218 15.56 11.41 2.05
CA GLY A 218 15.16 10.01 1.78
C GLY A 218 13.69 9.66 2.09
N ARG A 219 12.83 10.69 2.13
CA ARG A 219 11.42 10.63 2.57
C ARG A 219 10.43 11.03 1.49
N ASP A 220 10.88 11.15 0.24
CA ASP A 220 10.02 11.46 -0.90
C ASP A 220 9.79 10.19 -1.74
N ILE A 221 8.59 10.06 -2.31
CA ILE A 221 8.37 9.14 -3.43
C ILE A 221 8.52 9.95 -4.71
N ILE A 222 9.56 9.62 -5.49
CA ILE A 222 9.86 10.28 -6.76
C ILE A 222 9.12 9.56 -7.87
N LEU A 223 8.32 10.33 -8.62
CA LEU A 223 7.58 9.87 -9.80
C LEU A 223 8.18 10.50 -11.05
N ARG A 224 8.37 9.67 -12.09
CA ARG A 224 8.87 10.08 -13.40
C ARG A 224 7.94 9.57 -14.48
N ASN A 225 7.78 10.33 -15.57
CA ASN A 225 6.93 9.91 -16.69
C ASN A 225 7.47 8.62 -17.33
N ARG A 226 8.76 8.66 -17.68
CA ARG A 226 9.52 7.60 -18.33
C ARG A 226 10.81 7.36 -17.57
N MET A 227 11.36 6.16 -17.71
CA MET A 227 12.71 5.84 -17.27
C MET A 227 13.55 5.42 -18.48
N PRO A 228 14.87 5.68 -18.47
CA PRO A 228 15.78 5.11 -19.45
C PRO A 228 15.64 3.59 -19.51
N HIS A 229 15.82 3.03 -20.70
CA HIS A 229 15.77 1.58 -20.86
C HIS A 229 16.82 0.90 -19.97
N GLY A 230 16.40 -0.10 -19.19
CA GLY A 230 17.27 -0.81 -18.25
C GLY A 230 17.58 -0.08 -16.94
N ALA A 231 16.99 1.10 -16.69
CA ALA A 231 17.12 1.75 -15.40
C ALA A 231 16.47 0.89 -14.29
N PRO A 232 17.10 0.79 -13.11
CA PRO A 232 16.51 0.07 -11.98
C PRO A 232 15.26 0.79 -11.49
N LEU A 233 14.30 0.03 -10.96
CA LEU A 233 13.16 0.59 -10.23
C LEU A 233 13.64 1.33 -8.97
N TYR A 234 12.92 2.38 -8.58
CA TYR A 234 13.26 3.17 -7.40
C TYR A 234 12.72 2.51 -6.13
N ARG A 235 13.57 2.39 -5.11
CA ARG A 235 13.16 1.92 -3.79
C ARG A 235 12.40 3.02 -3.05
N ILE A 236 11.20 2.71 -2.60
CA ILE A 236 10.49 3.54 -1.63
C ILE A 236 11.08 3.29 -0.24
N SER A 237 11.36 4.37 0.48
CA SER A 237 11.80 4.31 1.87
C SER A 237 10.73 3.64 2.74
N ASP A 238 11.13 2.66 3.56
CA ASP A 238 10.27 2.02 4.55
C ASP A 238 9.85 2.97 5.69
N LEU A 239 10.49 4.13 5.76
CA LEU A 239 10.12 5.23 6.66
C LEU A 239 9.08 6.17 6.05
N HIS A 240 8.71 5.98 4.77
CA HIS A 240 7.67 6.76 4.13
C HIS A 240 6.30 6.26 4.61
N PRO A 241 5.38 7.14 5.05
CA PRO A 241 4.07 6.69 5.56
C PRO A 241 3.22 5.98 4.50
N ALA A 242 3.40 6.33 3.22
CA ALA A 242 2.79 5.61 2.09
C ALA A 242 3.41 4.24 1.77
N TYR A 243 4.49 3.82 2.44
CA TYR A 243 5.20 2.60 2.11
C TYR A 243 4.27 1.38 2.15
N ALA A 244 3.51 1.23 3.23
CA ALA A 244 2.58 0.12 3.39
C ALA A 244 1.34 0.27 2.50
N THR A 245 0.73 1.46 2.45
CA THR A 245 -0.55 1.68 1.74
C THR A 245 -0.44 1.43 0.23
N LEU A 246 0.69 1.79 -0.39
CA LEU A 246 0.89 1.60 -1.83
C LEU A 246 1.04 0.14 -2.24
N TYR A 247 1.38 -0.75 -1.30
CA TYR A 247 1.52 -2.19 -1.56
C TYR A 247 0.32 -2.98 -1.03
N TYR A 248 -0.18 -2.65 0.16
CA TYR A 248 -1.32 -3.28 0.83
C TYR A 248 -2.61 -2.47 0.65
N VAL A 249 -2.93 -2.13 -0.60
CA VAL A 249 -4.02 -1.21 -0.96
C VAL A 249 -5.40 -1.62 -0.43
N LEU A 250 -5.67 -2.92 -0.25
CA LEU A 250 -6.95 -3.36 0.31
C LEU A 250 -6.98 -3.27 1.84
N LEU A 251 -5.83 -3.34 2.51
CA LEU A 251 -5.73 -3.14 3.94
C LEU A 251 -5.86 -1.65 4.29
N PHE A 252 -5.32 -0.79 3.43
CA PHE A 252 -5.37 0.67 3.54
C PHE A 252 -6.25 1.25 2.42
N ALA A 253 -7.49 0.78 2.32
CA ALA A 253 -8.39 1.08 1.18
C ALA A 253 -8.78 2.56 1.05
N ARG A 254 -8.50 3.37 2.07
CA ARG A 254 -8.68 4.82 2.03
C ARG A 254 -7.35 5.57 2.00
N GLY A 255 -6.26 4.85 1.70
CA GLY A 255 -4.90 5.38 1.62
C GLY A 255 -4.29 5.74 2.96
N GLU A 256 -4.80 5.21 4.08
CA GLU A 256 -4.32 5.51 5.42
C GLU A 256 -2.81 5.26 5.53
N HIS A 257 -2.11 6.10 6.30
CA HIS A 257 -0.67 5.95 6.50
C HIS A 257 -0.34 4.64 7.22
N GLY A 258 0.73 3.98 6.77
CA GLY A 258 1.37 2.91 7.50
C GLY A 258 2.23 3.43 8.66
N TRP A 259 3.11 2.57 9.19
CA TRP A 259 4.09 2.99 10.21
C TRP A 259 5.14 3.94 9.62
N TYR A 260 5.53 4.96 10.39
CA TYR A 260 6.64 5.86 10.07
C TYR A 260 7.24 6.46 11.37
N PRO A 261 8.50 6.94 11.40
CA PRO A 261 9.17 7.33 12.66
C PRO A 261 8.47 8.39 13.52
N ARG A 262 7.64 9.26 12.92
CA ARG A 262 6.85 10.27 13.65
C ARG A 262 5.47 9.78 14.07
N SER A 263 5.13 8.50 13.87
CA SER A 263 3.86 7.90 14.30
C SER A 263 3.85 7.45 15.76
N GLN A 264 4.89 7.76 16.55
CA GLN A 264 4.92 7.38 17.97
C GLN A 264 4.01 8.30 18.80
N VAL A 265 3.11 7.65 19.54
CA VAL A 265 2.24 8.26 20.53
C VAL A 265 3.07 8.45 21.81
N GLU A 266 3.26 9.70 22.24
CA GLU A 266 3.64 10.00 23.64
C GLU A 266 2.48 9.69 24.59
#